data_AF-A0AAF1AJS4-F1
#
_entry.id   AF-A0AAF1AJS4-F1
#
_cell.length_a   1.000
_cell.length_b   1.000
_cell.length_c   1.000
_cell.angle_alpha   90.00
_cell.angle_beta   90.00
_cell.angle_gamma   90.00
#
_symmetry.space_group_name_H-M   'P 1'
#
loop_
_entity.id
_entity.type
_entity.pdbx_description
1 polymer ?
#
loop_
_entity_poly.entity_id
_entity_poly.type
_entity_poly.pdbx_seq_one_letter_code
_entity_poly.pdbx_strand_id
1 'polypeptide(L)'
;MLNLLNNSVSLNFFIRFSGSNKKTRGPTVCKKLKKRIENQNLECQINFDEYGQPCGDMLKDFTIYLGSVVRFQVDINLESWDVVNQGLKDVIWDDIKNRWKLDDSRKKIVLEKAAKQWRDFKGKLTKNFLRTRKDPCEVYHFISQE
;
A
#
# COMPACT_ATOMS: atom_id res chain seq x y z
N MET A 1 3.26 23.88 -25.53
CA MET A 1 2.76 24.95 -24.63
C MET A 1 1.30 24.64 -24.35
N LEU A 2 0.80 24.37 -23.14
CA LEU A 2 1.15 24.79 -21.79
C LEU A 2 0.80 23.67 -20.79
N ASN A 3 1.60 23.59 -19.73
CA ASN A 3 1.39 22.81 -18.52
C ASN A 3 0.13 23.21 -17.76
N LEU A 4 -0.52 22.24 -17.12
CA LEU A 4 -1.29 22.40 -15.88
C LEU A 4 -1.01 21.15 -15.02
N LEU A 5 0.05 21.15 -14.22
CA LEU A 5 0.08 21.55 -12.81
C LEU A 5 -0.95 20.84 -11.93
N ASN A 6 -0.40 20.09 -10.97
CA ASN A 6 -0.83 20.03 -9.57
C ASN A 6 -2.27 19.64 -9.29
N ASN A 7 -2.46 18.38 -8.92
CA ASN A 7 -3.42 18.08 -7.86
C ASN A 7 -2.69 17.47 -6.66
N SER A 8 -2.26 18.40 -5.80
CA SER A 8 -2.12 18.17 -4.37
C SER A 8 -3.44 17.63 -3.84
N VAL A 9 -3.52 16.33 -3.58
CA VAL A 9 -4.52 15.79 -2.65
C VAL A 9 -3.75 15.11 -1.53
N SER A 10 -3.23 15.97 -0.67
CA SER A 10 -2.89 15.60 0.69
C SER A 10 -4.20 15.19 1.38
N LEU A 11 -4.49 13.90 1.45
CA LEU A 11 -5.48 13.37 2.38
C LEU A 11 -4.83 12.27 3.21
N ASN A 12 -4.44 12.68 4.42
CA ASN A 12 -3.97 11.80 5.47
C ASN A 12 -5.10 10.84 5.86
N PHE A 13 -5.07 9.61 5.35
CA PHE A 13 -5.71 8.50 6.05
C PHE A 13 -4.63 7.60 6.67
N PHE A 14 -4.06 8.12 7.75
CA PHE A 14 -3.21 7.35 8.66
C PHE A 14 -4.12 6.70 9.69
N ILE A 15 -4.46 5.42 9.51
CA ILE A 15 -5.04 4.65 10.62
C ILE A 15 -3.95 4.49 11.68
N ARG A 16 -3.96 5.37 12.68
CA ARG A 16 -3.21 5.22 13.92
C ARG A 16 -3.87 4.10 14.71
N PHE A 17 -3.34 2.89 14.58
CA PHE A 17 -3.65 1.81 15.51
C PHE A 17 -3.07 2.15 16.90
N SER A 18 -3.91 2.65 17.80
CA SER A 18 -3.61 2.67 19.24
C SER A 18 -4.17 1.39 19.89
N GLY A 19 -3.32 0.37 20.01
CA GLY A 19 -3.59 -0.84 20.77
C GLY A 19 -2.48 -1.07 21.81
N SER A 20 -2.91 -1.17 23.07
CA SER A 20 -2.21 -1.43 24.35
C SER A 20 -0.70 -1.72 24.41
N ASN A 21 -0.06 -1.14 25.43
CA ASN A 21 1.34 -1.17 25.88
C ASN A 21 2.13 -2.49 25.71
N LYS A 22 2.47 -2.86 24.48
CA LYS A 22 3.60 -3.74 24.15
C LYS A 22 4.46 -3.02 23.12
N LYS A 23 5.80 -3.10 23.24
CA LYS A 23 6.75 -2.59 22.24
C LYS A 23 6.57 -3.38 20.94
N THR A 24 5.57 -3.01 20.16
CA THR A 24 5.28 -3.59 18.85
C THR A 24 5.89 -2.70 17.78
N ARG A 25 6.29 -3.30 16.64
CA ARG A 25 6.79 -2.52 15.52
C ARG A 25 5.64 -1.69 14.96
N GLY A 26 5.83 -0.37 14.89
CA GLY A 26 4.86 0.52 14.24
C GLY A 26 4.65 0.18 12.76
N PRO A 27 3.56 0.66 12.15
CA PRO A 27 3.28 0.43 10.73
C PRO A 27 4.47 0.78 9.84
N THR A 28 4.75 -0.05 8.84
CA THR A 28 5.81 0.23 7.88
C THR A 28 5.39 1.38 6.97
N VAL A 29 6.08 2.52 7.10
CA VAL A 29 5.79 3.73 6.32
C VAL A 29 6.76 3.84 5.15
N CYS A 30 6.26 4.01 3.93
CA CYS A 30 7.07 4.25 2.73
C CYS A 30 7.96 5.51 2.83
N LYS A 31 7.72 6.41 3.80
CA LYS A 31 8.60 7.55 4.13
C LYS A 31 10.04 7.11 4.41
N LYS A 32 10.24 5.97 5.10
CA LYS A 32 11.59 5.44 5.37
C LYS A 32 12.27 4.95 4.09
N LEU A 33 11.50 4.36 3.19
CA LEU A 33 12.00 3.93 1.88
C LEU A 33 12.41 5.13 1.03
N LYS A 34 11.55 6.14 0.89
CA LYS A 34 11.85 7.37 0.12
C LYS A 34 13.14 8.06 0.62
N LYS A 35 13.23 8.31 1.93
CA LYS A 35 14.44 8.89 2.53
C LYS A 35 15.70 8.06 2.29
N ARG A 36 15.59 6.73 2.34
CA ARG A 36 16.74 5.85 2.10
C ARG A 36 17.17 5.87 0.62
N ILE A 37 16.22 5.84 -0.31
CA ILE A 37 16.48 5.97 -1.75
C ILE A 37 17.20 7.29 -2.02
N GLU A 38 16.69 8.40 -1.48
CA GLU A 38 17.27 9.73 -1.64
C GLU A 38 18.69 9.82 -1.03
N ASN A 39 18.85 9.38 0.23
CA ASN A 39 20.12 9.52 0.94
C ASN A 39 21.24 8.61 0.40
N GLN A 40 20.89 7.45 -0.15
CA GLN A 40 21.85 6.45 -0.64
C GLN A 40 21.91 6.39 -2.17
N ASN A 41 21.18 7.28 -2.85
CA ASN A 41 21.02 7.31 -4.31
C ASN A 41 20.73 5.91 -4.90
N LEU A 42 19.85 5.14 -4.24
CA LEU A 42 19.57 3.77 -4.65
C LEU A 42 18.72 3.75 -5.92
N GLU A 43 19.16 3.00 -6.91
CA GLU A 43 18.34 2.73 -8.08
C GLU A 43 17.22 1.74 -7.75
N CYS A 44 15.97 2.14 -7.96
CA CYS A 44 14.82 1.24 -7.84
C CYS A 44 14.80 0.23 -8.99
N GLN A 45 15.57 -0.84 -8.86
CA GLN A 45 15.60 -1.97 -9.79
C GLN A 45 15.27 -3.26 -9.05
N ILE A 46 14.56 -4.18 -9.72
CA ILE A 46 14.19 -5.48 -9.16
C ILE A 46 14.35 -6.55 -10.23
N ASN A 47 14.92 -7.69 -9.85
CA ASN A 47 15.10 -8.83 -10.74
C ASN A 47 13.92 -9.79 -10.61
N PHE A 48 13.77 -10.67 -11.59
CA PHE A 48 12.76 -11.72 -11.58
C PHE A 48 13.42 -13.07 -11.82
N ASP A 49 13.02 -14.09 -11.07
CA ASP A 49 13.51 -15.46 -11.25
C ASP A 49 12.87 -16.15 -12.47
N GLU A 50 13.24 -17.42 -12.69
CA GLU A 50 12.71 -18.26 -13.77
C GLU A 50 11.19 -18.50 -13.68
N TYR A 51 10.60 -18.36 -12.49
CA TYR A 51 9.16 -18.44 -12.23
C TYR A 51 8.48 -17.07 -12.30
N GLY A 52 9.21 -16.04 -12.73
CA GLY A 52 8.74 -14.67 -12.81
C GLY A 52 8.49 -14.01 -11.46
N GLN A 53 9.03 -14.52 -10.35
CA GLN A 53 8.88 -13.92 -9.03
C GLN A 53 9.93 -12.83 -8.79
N PRO A 54 9.55 -11.69 -8.18
CA PRO A 54 10.51 -10.65 -7.80
C PRO A 54 11.58 -11.19 -6.84
N CYS A 55 12.86 -10.90 -7.11
CA CYS A 55 14.01 -11.34 -6.33
C CYS A 55 15.13 -10.28 -6.29
N GLY A 56 16.14 -10.49 -5.43
CA GLY A 56 17.29 -9.60 -5.26
C GLY A 56 17.21 -8.66 -4.05
N ASP A 57 18.23 -7.82 -3.90
CA ASP A 57 18.48 -7.05 -2.67
C ASP A 57 17.38 -6.04 -2.34
N MET A 58 16.74 -5.49 -3.36
CA MET A 58 15.65 -4.52 -3.20
C MET A 58 14.26 -5.16 -3.05
N LEU A 59 14.15 -6.50 -2.99
CA LEU A 59 12.86 -7.20 -2.88
C LEU A 59 11.99 -6.71 -1.72
N LYS A 60 12.63 -6.47 -0.57
CA LYS A 60 11.92 -5.99 0.62
C LYS A 60 11.30 -4.62 0.39
N ASP A 61 12.03 -3.75 -0.29
CA ASP A 61 11.60 -2.39 -0.59
C ASP A 61 10.53 -2.35 -1.67
N PHE A 62 10.69 -3.20 -2.69
CA PHE A 62 9.68 -3.45 -3.70
C PHE A 62 8.36 -3.86 -3.06
N THR A 63 8.41 -4.84 -2.15
CA THR A 63 7.23 -5.34 -1.43
C THR A 63 6.59 -4.27 -0.53
N ILE A 64 7.40 -3.45 0.14
CA ILE A 64 6.93 -2.34 0.98
C ILE A 64 6.25 -1.27 0.12
N TYR A 65 6.85 -0.94 -1.03
CA TYR A 65 6.31 0.04 -1.98
C TYR A 65 4.97 -0.44 -2.54
N LEU A 66 4.93 -1.64 -3.12
CA LEU A 66 3.71 -2.32 -3.60
C LEU A 66 2.58 -2.21 -2.59
N GLY A 67 2.86 -2.65 -1.35
CA GLY A 67 1.88 -2.61 -0.27
C GLY A 67 1.41 -1.18 0.04
N SER A 68 2.29 -0.19 -0.05
CA SER A 68 1.92 1.22 0.20
C SER A 68 1.04 1.78 -0.90
N VAL A 69 1.33 1.48 -2.16
CA VAL A 69 0.54 1.92 -3.32
C VAL A 69 -0.87 1.37 -3.20
N VAL A 70 -1.03 0.06 -3.02
CA VAL A 70 -2.38 -0.55 -2.94
C VAL A 70 -3.17 -0.09 -1.71
N ARG A 71 -2.52 0.11 -0.57
CA ARG A 71 -3.21 0.61 0.64
C ARG A 71 -3.70 2.04 0.49
N PHE A 72 -3.04 2.84 -0.35
CA PHE A 72 -3.40 4.23 -0.58
C PHE A 72 -4.48 4.36 -1.66
N GLN A 73 -4.40 3.55 -2.71
CA GLN A 73 -5.26 3.68 -3.87
C GLN A 73 -6.54 2.85 -3.81
N VAL A 74 -6.53 1.68 -3.15
CA VAL A 74 -7.65 0.73 -3.17
C VAL A 74 -8.46 0.82 -1.89
N ASP A 75 -9.76 1.13 -2.04
CA ASP A 75 -10.70 1.16 -0.93
C ASP A 75 -10.77 -0.21 -0.23
N ILE A 76 -10.74 -0.17 1.09
CA ILE A 76 -10.80 -1.35 1.96
C ILE A 76 -12.18 -1.99 2.02
N ASN A 77 -13.23 -1.22 1.71
CA ASN A 77 -14.62 -1.66 1.75
C ASN A 77 -14.98 -2.58 0.58
N LEU A 78 -14.22 -2.55 -0.51
CA LEU A 78 -14.41 -3.46 -1.65
C LEU A 78 -14.33 -4.91 -1.20
N GLU A 79 -15.27 -5.75 -1.62
CA GLU A 79 -15.38 -7.14 -1.16
C GLU A 79 -14.12 -7.95 -1.48
N SER A 80 -13.69 -7.91 -2.73
CA SER A 80 -12.55 -8.66 -3.27
C SER A 80 -11.64 -7.79 -4.14
N TRP A 81 -10.49 -8.33 -4.56
CA TRP A 81 -9.62 -7.63 -5.51
C TRP A 81 -10.21 -7.59 -6.93
N ASP A 82 -11.07 -8.55 -7.26
CA ASP A 82 -11.60 -8.70 -8.61
C ASP A 82 -12.59 -7.59 -8.95
N VAL A 83 -13.30 -7.06 -7.94
CA VAL A 83 -14.20 -5.90 -8.09
C VAL A 83 -13.47 -4.56 -8.24
N VAL A 84 -12.15 -4.52 -8.01
CA VAL A 84 -11.35 -3.29 -8.22
C VAL A 84 -11.37 -2.96 -9.71
N ASN A 85 -11.81 -1.73 -10.04
CA ASN A 85 -11.92 -1.24 -11.41
C ASN A 85 -10.60 -1.39 -12.18
N GLN A 86 -10.69 -1.82 -13.44
CA GLN A 86 -9.51 -2.06 -14.28
C GLN A 86 -8.65 -0.80 -14.47
N GLY A 87 -9.27 0.38 -14.65
CA GLY A 87 -8.55 1.64 -14.74
C GLY A 87 -7.75 1.97 -13.48
N LEU A 88 -8.25 1.60 -12.29
CA LEU A 88 -7.48 1.74 -11.04
C LEU A 88 -6.31 0.75 -10.99
N LYS A 89 -6.50 -0.49 -11.44
CA LYS A 89 -5.40 -1.47 -11.56
C LYS A 89 -4.32 -0.97 -12.53
N ASP A 90 -4.70 -0.28 -13.59
CA ASP A 90 -3.78 0.30 -14.56
C ASP A 90 -3.01 1.49 -13.95
N VAL A 91 -3.67 2.37 -13.19
CA VAL A 91 -2.98 3.45 -12.44
C VAL A 91 -1.99 2.89 -11.41
N ILE A 92 -2.36 1.83 -10.68
CA ILE A 92 -1.47 1.13 -9.75
C ILE A 92 -0.26 0.55 -10.51
N TRP A 93 -0.52 -0.08 -11.67
CA TRP A 93 0.53 -0.64 -12.51
C TRP A 93 1.50 0.44 -12.99
N ASP A 94 1.00 1.55 -13.54
CA ASP A 94 1.83 2.62 -14.10
C ASP A 94 2.72 3.27 -13.03
N ASP A 95 2.22 3.48 -11.81
CA ASP A 95 3.03 4.00 -10.70
C ASP A 95 4.19 3.04 -10.37
N ILE A 96 3.90 1.75 -10.23
CA ILE A 96 4.92 0.74 -9.92
C ILE A 96 5.91 0.57 -11.07
N LYS A 97 5.42 0.52 -12.30
CA LYS A 97 6.21 0.40 -13.53
C LYS A 97 7.21 1.54 -13.66
N ASN A 98 6.73 2.77 -13.50
CA ASN A 98 7.56 3.97 -13.62
C ASN A 98 8.61 4.04 -12.51
N ARG A 99 8.26 3.70 -11.27
CA ARG A 99 9.23 3.73 -10.17
C ARG A 99 10.31 2.65 -10.29
N TRP A 100 9.93 1.45 -10.70
CA TRP A 100 10.83 0.29 -10.71
C TRP A 100 11.39 -0.06 -12.09
N LYS A 101 11.14 0.81 -13.09
CA LYS A 101 11.59 0.67 -14.48
C LYS A 101 11.22 -0.70 -15.07
N LEU A 102 9.98 -1.14 -14.85
CA LEU A 102 9.51 -2.47 -15.26
C LEU A 102 9.01 -2.49 -16.71
N ASP A 103 9.07 -3.67 -17.32
CA ASP A 103 8.45 -3.96 -18.61
C ASP A 103 7.00 -4.50 -18.45
N ASP A 104 6.19 -4.39 -19.50
CA ASP A 104 4.77 -4.77 -19.46
C ASP A 104 4.52 -6.27 -19.30
N SER A 105 5.52 -7.14 -19.59
CA SER A 105 5.37 -8.59 -19.35
C SER A 105 5.23 -8.90 -17.85
N ARG A 106 5.70 -7.99 -16.98
CA ARG A 106 5.63 -8.15 -15.52
C ARG A 106 4.30 -7.68 -14.93
N LYS A 107 3.43 -7.04 -15.71
CA LYS A 107 2.17 -6.46 -15.21
C LYS A 107 1.33 -7.46 -14.42
N LYS A 108 1.14 -8.65 -14.99
CA LYS A 108 0.32 -9.72 -14.38
C LYS A 108 0.85 -10.10 -12.99
N ILE A 109 2.11 -10.50 -12.90
CA ILE A 109 2.67 -10.98 -11.64
C ILE A 109 2.76 -9.88 -10.58
N VAL A 110 3.05 -8.64 -10.99
CA VAL A 110 3.11 -7.50 -10.07
C VAL A 110 1.72 -7.19 -9.50
N LEU A 111 0.68 -7.19 -10.34
CA LEU A 111 -0.70 -6.98 -9.88
C LEU A 111 -1.20 -8.14 -9.01
N GLU A 112 -0.77 -9.38 -9.24
CA GLU A 112 -1.07 -10.52 -8.35
C GLU A 112 -0.44 -10.33 -6.96
N LYS A 113 0.81 -9.84 -6.88
CA LYS A 113 1.46 -9.50 -5.61
C LYS A 113 0.79 -8.31 -4.93
N ALA A 114 0.39 -7.30 -5.70
CA ALA A 114 -0.36 -6.14 -5.21
C ALA A 114 -1.69 -6.58 -4.57
N ALA A 115 -2.43 -7.44 -5.26
CA ALA A 115 -3.67 -8.04 -4.78
C ALA A 115 -3.48 -8.80 -3.46
N LYS A 116 -2.42 -9.61 -3.37
CA LYS A 116 -2.07 -10.33 -2.15
C LYS A 116 -1.80 -9.36 -0.99
N GLN A 117 -1.00 -8.32 -1.21
CA GLN A 117 -0.67 -7.33 -0.18
C GLN A 117 -1.91 -6.59 0.33
N TRP A 118 -2.86 -6.27 -0.56
CA TRP A 118 -4.13 -5.66 -0.20
C TRP A 118 -5.02 -6.62 0.62
N ARG A 119 -5.17 -7.88 0.19
CA ARG A 119 -5.92 -8.91 0.96
C ARG A 119 -5.31 -9.15 2.34
N ASP A 120 -3.99 -9.27 2.43
CA ASP A 120 -3.27 -9.45 3.70
C ASP A 120 -3.49 -8.24 4.63
N PHE A 121 -3.56 -7.03 4.08
CA PHE A 121 -3.90 -5.82 4.84
C PHE A 121 -5.36 -5.85 5.32
N LYS A 122 -6.33 -6.12 4.44
CA LYS A 122 -7.75 -6.25 4.78
C LYS A 122 -7.99 -7.32 5.85
N GLY A 123 -7.35 -8.47 5.74
CA GLY A 123 -7.40 -9.54 6.74
C GLY A 123 -6.85 -9.11 8.10
N LYS A 124 -5.73 -8.36 8.12
CA LYS A 124 -5.18 -7.78 9.36
C LYS A 124 -6.15 -6.80 10.01
N LEU A 125 -6.78 -5.92 9.22
CA LEU A 125 -7.77 -4.97 9.74
C LEU A 125 -8.99 -5.70 10.29
N THR A 126 -9.55 -6.64 9.54
CA THR A 126 -10.71 -7.46 9.94
C THR A 126 -10.44 -8.22 11.25
N LYS A 127 -9.28 -8.87 11.35
CA LYS A 127 -8.89 -9.59 12.57
C LYS A 127 -8.72 -8.67 13.78
N ASN A 128 -8.23 -7.45 13.58
CA ASN A 128 -7.93 -6.52 14.67
C ASN A 128 -9.14 -5.67 15.09
N PHE A 129 -10.05 -5.36 14.17
CA PHE A 129 -11.19 -4.47 14.40
C PHE A 129 -12.54 -5.18 14.45
N LEU A 130 -12.82 -6.11 13.54
CA LEU A 130 -14.11 -6.79 13.49
C LEU A 130 -14.20 -7.93 14.53
N ARG A 131 -13.09 -8.64 14.77
CA ARG A 131 -13.06 -9.74 15.75
C ARG A 131 -12.98 -9.28 17.21
N THR A 132 -12.57 -8.04 17.47
CA THR A 132 -12.49 -7.47 18.81
C THR A 132 -13.82 -6.91 19.33
N ARG A 133 -14.88 -6.86 18.48
CA ARG A 133 -16.23 -6.34 18.80
C ARG A 133 -16.20 -5.06 19.66
N LYS A 134 -15.28 -4.15 19.36
CA LYS A 134 -15.29 -2.82 19.99
C LYS A 134 -16.03 -1.89 19.06
N ASP A 135 -17.17 -1.39 19.51
CA ASP A 135 -17.92 -0.38 18.79
C ASP A 135 -17.12 0.94 18.81
N PRO A 136 -16.91 1.63 17.67
CA PRO A 136 -16.25 2.93 17.67
C PRO A 136 -16.94 3.95 18.60
N CYS A 137 -18.26 3.91 18.73
CA CYS A 137 -19.02 4.80 19.61
C CYS A 137 -18.86 4.45 21.10
N GLU A 138 -18.45 3.23 21.47
CA GLU A 138 -18.06 2.89 22.85
C GLU A 138 -16.72 3.49 23.26
N VAL A 139 -15.83 3.75 22.28
CA VAL A 139 -14.50 4.35 22.53
C VAL A 139 -14.53 5.87 22.36
N TYR A 140 -15.45 6.39 21.54
CA TYR A 140 -15.52 7.80 21.17
C TYR A 140 -16.85 8.46 21.57
N HIS A 141 -17.14 8.51 22.88
CA HIS A 141 -18.34 9.17 23.44
C HIS A 141 -18.52 10.65 23.05
N PHE A 142 -17.48 11.32 22.57
CA PHE A 142 -17.53 12.73 22.14
C PHE A 142 -18.01 12.92 20.70
N ILE A 143 -18.15 11.85 19.90
CA ILE A 143 -18.67 11.94 18.53
C ILE A 143 -20.21 12.12 18.53
N SER A 144 -20.87 11.84 19.66
CA SER A 144 -22.31 11.97 19.87
C SER A 144 -22.75 13.31 20.49
N GLN A 145 -21.86 14.30 20.65
CA GLN A 145 -22.29 15.66 20.99
C GLN A 145 -22.31 16.51 19.72
N GLU A 146 -23.53 16.72 19.20
CA GLU A 146 -23.87 17.69 18.15
C GLU A 146 -23.33 19.10 18.45
#